data_AF-X0U490-F1
#
_entry.id   AF-X0U490-F1
#
_cell.length_a   1.000
_cell.length_b   1.000
_cell.length_c   1.000
_cell.angle_alpha   90.00
_cell.angle_beta   90.00
_cell.angle_gamma   90.00
#
_symmetry.space_group_name_H-M   'P 1'
#
loop_
_entity.id
_entity.type
_entity.pdbx_description
1 polymer ?
#
loop_
_entity_poly.entity_id
_entity_poly.type
_entity_poly.pdbx_seq_one_letter_code
_entity_poly.pdbx_strand_id
1 'polypeptide(L)'
;MLIISSSINSKSNVSDDVKEQIITLVRDTAENYFIDNLACNRSDLEIEMDWEVEIFIYHLGALNEKGTGNNSTLSLSLEGATRNALNGDLSDIIVLNSRFLISILSPIVHSFIIYNEKGYEVIGGGLLPTRYLNKELIHQKIIQAKDYLYRMIDNKDYGVHKYYYALDDNFENRLHTIYTSSTIFSLLKIYDYINDDTIWQYAYNCGEFILSMQNRD
;
A
#
# COMPACT_ATOMS: atom_id res chain seq x y z
N MET A 1 -9.95 -30.08 31.89
CA MET A 1 -8.77 -30.95 31.73
C MET A 1 -8.24 -30.72 30.32
N LEU A 2 -7.02 -30.17 30.26
CA LEU A 2 -6.12 -30.03 29.10
C LEU A 2 -6.41 -29.00 27.97
N ILE A 3 -5.86 -27.79 28.21
CA ILE A 3 -5.01 -26.95 27.34
C ILE A 3 -5.56 -26.54 25.95
N ILE A 4 -6.12 -25.32 25.90
CA ILE A 4 -5.93 -24.38 24.77
C ILE A 4 -5.39 -23.07 25.37
N SER A 5 -4.15 -23.11 25.85
CA SER A 5 -3.48 -21.93 26.43
C SER A 5 -2.23 -21.54 25.65
N SER A 6 -2.11 -21.97 24.38
CA SER A 6 -0.90 -21.76 23.56
C SER A 6 -1.11 -20.86 22.35
N SER A 7 -2.34 -20.49 21.99
CA SER A 7 -2.65 -19.64 20.83
C SER A 7 -2.61 -18.15 21.12
N ILE A 8 -2.60 -17.75 22.40
CA ILE A 8 -2.53 -16.36 22.83
C ILE A 8 -1.28 -16.20 23.69
N ASN A 9 -0.15 -15.93 23.04
CA ASN A 9 1.10 -15.68 23.74
C ASN A 9 1.10 -14.24 24.27
N SER A 10 1.75 -14.01 25.40
CA SER A 10 1.78 -12.77 26.21
C SER A 10 2.46 -11.55 25.55
N LYS A 11 2.46 -11.50 24.21
CA LYS A 11 2.84 -10.38 23.36
C LYS A 11 1.78 -10.22 22.26
N SER A 12 0.70 -9.51 22.57
CA SER A 12 -0.22 -8.75 21.67
C SER A 12 -0.62 -9.27 20.27
N ASN A 13 -0.34 -10.53 19.92
CA ASN A 13 -0.48 -11.02 18.55
C ASN A 13 -1.40 -12.24 18.53
N VAL A 14 -2.52 -12.08 17.83
CA VAL A 14 -3.39 -13.19 17.41
C VAL A 14 -2.60 -14.05 16.41
N SER A 15 -2.63 -15.38 16.56
CA SER A 15 -1.94 -16.30 15.63
C SER A 15 -2.51 -16.19 14.22
N ASP A 16 -1.71 -16.51 13.20
CA ASP A 16 -2.15 -16.43 11.80
C ASP A 16 -3.33 -17.36 11.49
N ASP A 17 -3.40 -18.52 12.14
CA ASP A 17 -4.52 -19.47 12.06
C ASP A 17 -5.83 -18.86 12.59
N VAL A 18 -5.78 -18.18 13.75
CA VAL A 18 -6.96 -17.50 14.31
C VAL A 18 -7.36 -16.30 13.46
N LYS A 19 -6.39 -15.57 12.88
CA LYS A 19 -6.69 -14.46 11.94
C LYS A 19 -7.40 -14.97 10.69
N GLU A 20 -6.95 -16.08 10.11
CA GLU A 20 -7.60 -16.69 8.93
C GLU A 20 -9.06 -17.05 9.21
N GLN A 21 -9.32 -17.67 10.37
CA GLN A 21 -10.69 -17.98 10.80
C GLN A 21 -11.56 -16.73 10.99
N ILE A 22 -11.00 -15.66 11.58
CA ILE A 22 -11.70 -14.37 11.73
C ILE A 22 -12.02 -13.76 10.36
N ILE A 23 -11.08 -13.80 9.41
CA ILE A 23 -11.27 -13.29 8.04
C ILE A 23 -12.43 -14.00 7.37
N THR A 24 -12.41 -15.35 7.40
CA THR A 24 -13.47 -16.17 6.83
C THR A 24 -14.82 -15.85 7.46
N LEU A 25 -14.90 -15.78 8.79
CA LEU A 25 -16.15 -15.47 9.48
C LEU A 25 -16.73 -14.11 9.08
N VAL A 26 -15.90 -13.07 9.06
CA VAL A 26 -16.35 -11.71 8.71
C VAL A 26 -16.80 -11.65 7.24
N ARG A 27 -16.08 -12.31 6.33
CA ARG A 27 -16.45 -12.36 4.90
C ARG A 27 -17.73 -13.14 4.68
N ASP A 28 -17.85 -14.34 5.25
CA ASP A 28 -19.05 -15.15 5.16
C ASP A 28 -20.26 -14.42 5.76
N THR A 29 -20.09 -13.74 6.88
CA THR A 29 -21.17 -12.97 7.50
C THR A 29 -21.63 -11.84 6.58
N ALA A 30 -20.69 -11.15 5.93
CA ALA A 30 -21.01 -10.05 5.02
C ALA A 30 -21.68 -10.51 3.72
N GLU A 31 -21.21 -11.62 3.15
CA GLU A 31 -21.77 -12.19 1.93
C GLU A 31 -23.17 -12.78 2.18
N ASN A 32 -23.35 -13.49 3.30
CA ASN A 32 -24.63 -14.09 3.66
C ASN A 32 -25.66 -13.07 4.19
N TYR A 33 -25.24 -11.85 4.56
CA TYR A 33 -26.15 -10.80 5.03
C TYR A 33 -27.23 -10.47 3.99
N PHE A 34 -26.88 -10.45 2.70
CA PHE A 34 -27.79 -10.10 1.61
C PHE A 34 -28.57 -11.29 1.02
N ILE A 35 -28.25 -12.53 1.41
CA ILE A 35 -28.81 -13.77 0.80
C ILE A 35 -29.97 -14.35 1.66
N ASP A 36 -30.44 -13.60 2.66
CA ASP A 36 -31.59 -13.97 3.51
C ASP A 36 -31.41 -15.34 4.21
N ASN A 37 -30.59 -15.30 5.26
CA ASN A 37 -30.66 -16.14 6.45
C ASN A 37 -30.06 -17.57 6.36
N LEU A 38 -28.74 -17.65 6.55
CA LEU A 38 -28.11 -18.75 7.28
C LEU A 38 -27.20 -18.16 8.37
N ALA A 39 -27.43 -18.56 9.62
CA ALA A 39 -26.47 -18.32 10.69
C ALA A 39 -25.18 -19.05 10.32
N CYS A 40 -24.05 -18.34 10.29
CA CYS A 40 -22.75 -18.94 10.01
C CYS A 40 -22.29 -19.66 11.29
N ASN A 41 -22.86 -20.82 11.59
CA ASN A 41 -22.53 -21.54 12.81
C ASN A 41 -21.10 -22.12 12.67
N ARG A 42 -20.12 -21.45 13.28
CA ARG A 42 -18.69 -21.80 13.19
C ARG A 42 -18.15 -22.06 14.60
N SER A 43 -17.90 -23.32 14.91
CA SER A 43 -17.40 -23.82 16.21
C SER A 43 -15.99 -23.34 16.57
N ASP A 44 -15.22 -22.85 15.58
CA ASP A 44 -13.76 -22.73 15.71
C ASP A 44 -13.32 -21.45 16.44
N LEU A 45 -14.24 -20.49 16.62
CA LEU A 45 -14.03 -19.23 17.35
C LEU A 45 -14.88 -19.12 18.63
N GLU A 46 -15.27 -20.26 19.21
CA GLU A 46 -15.98 -20.36 20.51
C GLU A 46 -15.06 -20.07 21.70
N ILE A 47 -14.33 -18.95 21.65
CA ILE A 47 -13.45 -18.51 22.73
C ILE A 47 -14.25 -17.63 23.67
N GLU A 48 -14.41 -18.06 24.93
CA GLU A 48 -15.19 -17.33 25.92
C GLU A 48 -14.37 -16.29 26.69
N MET A 49 -14.62 -15.00 26.46
CA MET A 49 -14.07 -13.84 27.18
C MET A 49 -14.99 -12.62 27.01
N ASP A 50 -14.75 -11.51 27.71
CA ASP A 50 -15.48 -10.24 27.50
C ASP A 50 -14.97 -9.52 26.23
N TRP A 51 -15.40 -10.02 25.06
CA TRP A 51 -14.94 -9.52 23.77
C TRP A 51 -15.65 -8.22 23.39
N GLU A 52 -14.85 -7.25 22.98
CA GLU A 52 -15.33 -6.01 22.36
C GLU A 52 -14.63 -5.84 21.02
N VAL A 53 -15.40 -5.72 19.95
CA VAL A 53 -14.89 -5.69 18.57
C VAL A 53 -15.55 -4.57 17.78
N GLU A 54 -14.75 -3.92 16.94
CA GLU A 54 -15.21 -2.97 15.92
C GLU A 54 -14.84 -3.46 14.52
N ILE A 55 -15.76 -3.28 13.58
CA ILE A 55 -15.56 -3.56 12.16
C ILE A 55 -15.82 -2.28 11.38
N PHE A 56 -14.88 -1.92 10.51
CA PHE A 56 -14.97 -0.77 9.63
C PHE A 56 -14.94 -1.24 8.18
N ILE A 57 -15.87 -0.73 7.38
CA ILE A 57 -15.99 -1.05 5.95
C ILE A 57 -15.46 0.12 5.15
N TYR A 58 -14.39 -0.13 4.40
CA TYR A 58 -13.78 0.83 3.49
C TYR A 58 -14.06 0.47 2.03
N HIS A 59 -14.62 1.42 1.27
CA HIS A 59 -14.80 1.30 -0.17
C HIS A 59 -13.97 2.37 -0.88
N LEU A 60 -13.12 1.97 -1.83
CA LEU A 60 -12.21 2.87 -2.56
C LEU A 60 -11.36 3.80 -1.66
N GLY A 61 -11.05 3.35 -0.44
CA GLY A 61 -10.24 4.10 0.53
C GLY A 61 -11.02 5.07 1.42
N ALA A 62 -12.32 5.26 1.21
CA ALA A 62 -13.19 6.00 2.11
C ALA A 62 -13.81 5.06 3.15
N LEU A 63 -13.95 5.53 4.39
CA LEU A 63 -14.75 4.84 5.40
C LEU A 63 -16.23 5.02 5.04
N ASN A 64 -16.91 3.91 4.76
CA ASN A 64 -18.34 3.93 4.47
C ASN A 64 -19.16 3.68 5.73
N GLU A 65 -18.87 2.58 6.43
CA GLU A 65 -19.66 2.14 7.56
C GLU A 65 -18.81 1.58 8.70
N LYS A 66 -19.40 1.57 9.90
CA LYS A 66 -18.80 1.03 11.12
C LYS A 66 -19.84 0.25 11.91
N GLY A 67 -19.45 -0.89 12.47
CA GLY A 67 -20.26 -1.67 13.39
C GLY A 67 -19.46 -2.10 14.61
N THR A 68 -20.14 -2.24 15.73
CA THR A 68 -19.57 -2.68 17.01
C THR A 68 -20.29 -3.95 17.48
N GLY A 69 -19.55 -4.83 18.14
CA GLY A 69 -20.07 -6.07 18.72
C GLY A 69 -19.45 -6.33 20.08
N ASN A 70 -20.29 -6.73 21.03
CA ASN A 70 -19.90 -7.07 22.40
C ASN A 70 -20.63 -8.35 22.80
N ASN A 71 -19.87 -9.40 23.11
CA ASN A 71 -20.40 -10.69 23.52
C ASN A 71 -19.33 -11.48 24.29
N SER A 72 -19.78 -12.43 25.12
CA SER A 72 -18.89 -13.37 25.80
C SER A 72 -18.15 -14.31 24.85
N THR A 73 -18.56 -14.41 23.58
CA THR A 73 -17.95 -15.26 22.56
C THR A 73 -17.41 -14.43 21.40
N LEU A 74 -16.18 -14.73 20.94
CA LEU A 74 -15.51 -13.98 19.88
C LEU A 74 -16.29 -14.02 18.56
N SER A 75 -16.76 -15.20 18.13
CA SER A 75 -17.56 -15.36 16.91
C SER A 75 -18.81 -14.48 16.92
N LEU A 76 -19.59 -14.52 18.01
CA LEU A 76 -20.81 -13.73 18.16
C LEU A 76 -20.53 -12.22 18.16
N SER A 77 -19.42 -11.79 18.76
CA SER A 77 -18.99 -10.39 18.72
C SER A 77 -18.65 -9.94 17.29
N LEU A 78 -17.91 -10.75 16.55
CA LEU A 78 -17.54 -10.47 15.15
C LEU A 78 -18.75 -10.46 14.22
N GLU A 79 -19.64 -11.43 14.35
CA GLU A 79 -20.88 -11.49 13.57
C GLU A 79 -21.77 -10.28 13.87
N GLY A 80 -21.96 -9.95 15.14
CA GLY A 80 -22.73 -8.80 15.57
C GLY A 80 -22.15 -7.49 15.04
N ALA A 81 -20.83 -7.29 15.17
CA ALA A 81 -20.14 -6.12 14.63
C ALA A 81 -20.29 -6.03 13.10
N THR A 82 -20.17 -7.15 12.37
CA THR A 82 -20.27 -7.19 10.92
C THR A 82 -21.68 -6.82 10.47
N ARG A 83 -22.71 -7.45 11.05
CA ARG A 83 -24.11 -7.16 10.74
C ARG A 83 -24.47 -5.72 11.08
N ASN A 84 -23.99 -5.20 12.20
CA ASN A 84 -24.20 -3.80 12.58
C ASN A 84 -23.56 -2.82 11.59
N ALA A 85 -22.40 -3.14 11.02
CA ALA A 85 -21.76 -2.34 9.98
C ALA A 85 -22.53 -2.39 8.64
N LEU A 86 -23.25 -3.48 8.38
CA LEU A 86 -24.02 -3.68 7.14
C LEU A 86 -25.47 -3.21 7.22
N ASN A 87 -25.96 -2.84 8.41
CA ASN A 87 -27.26 -2.20 8.58
C ASN A 87 -27.31 -0.78 7.95
N GLY A 88 -26.17 -0.24 7.50
CA GLY A 88 -26.11 0.98 6.71
C GLY A 88 -26.66 0.82 5.30
N ASP A 89 -26.71 1.91 4.53
CA ASP A 89 -27.20 1.92 3.14
C ASP A 89 -26.09 1.46 2.17
N LEU A 90 -25.67 0.20 2.32
CA LEU A 90 -24.65 -0.44 1.49
C LEU A 90 -25.27 -1.45 0.53
N SER A 91 -24.94 -1.36 -0.75
CA SER A 91 -25.25 -2.42 -1.71
C SER A 91 -24.28 -3.60 -1.59
N ASP A 92 -24.76 -4.77 -1.98
CA ASP A 92 -23.99 -6.02 -2.11
C ASP A 92 -22.69 -5.82 -2.92
N ILE A 93 -22.77 -5.12 -4.06
CA ILE A 93 -21.61 -4.84 -4.92
C ILE A 93 -20.56 -4.03 -4.17
N ILE A 94 -20.97 -3.04 -3.37
CA ILE A 94 -20.03 -2.23 -2.58
C ILE A 94 -19.37 -3.11 -1.52
N VAL A 95 -20.13 -3.95 -0.83
CA VAL A 95 -19.63 -4.83 0.24
C VAL A 95 -18.61 -5.85 -0.29
N LEU A 96 -18.90 -6.49 -1.43
CA LEU A 96 -17.98 -7.42 -2.09
C LEU A 96 -16.65 -6.76 -2.47
N ASN A 97 -16.68 -5.49 -2.89
CA ASN A 97 -15.50 -4.72 -3.27
C ASN A 97 -14.89 -3.92 -2.10
N SER A 98 -15.41 -4.09 -0.89
CA SER A 98 -14.94 -3.37 0.30
C SER A 98 -13.87 -4.13 1.07
N ARG A 99 -13.13 -3.36 1.86
CA ARG A 99 -12.14 -3.86 2.81
C ARG A 99 -12.67 -3.74 4.21
N PHE A 100 -12.43 -4.76 5.01
CA PHE A 100 -12.85 -4.83 6.39
C PHE A 100 -11.62 -4.62 7.28
N LEU A 101 -11.63 -3.58 8.09
CA LEU A 101 -10.70 -3.43 9.21
C LEU A 101 -11.38 -4.01 10.45
N ILE A 102 -10.73 -4.99 11.07
CA ILE A 102 -11.19 -5.65 12.28
C ILE A 102 -10.33 -5.14 13.43
N SER A 103 -10.98 -4.64 14.47
CA SER A 103 -10.32 -4.13 15.68
C SER A 103 -10.91 -4.81 16.91
N ILE A 104 -10.12 -5.65 17.57
CA ILE A 104 -10.44 -6.23 18.87
C ILE A 104 -9.96 -5.23 19.93
N LEU A 105 -10.88 -4.72 20.74
CA LEU A 105 -10.63 -3.71 21.78
C LEU A 105 -10.44 -4.35 23.16
N SER A 106 -11.16 -5.45 23.43
CA SER A 106 -11.09 -6.21 24.67
C SER A 106 -11.18 -7.70 24.37
N PRO A 107 -10.51 -8.57 25.14
CA PRO A 107 -9.53 -8.27 26.20
C PRO A 107 -8.11 -8.06 25.66
N ILE A 108 -7.88 -8.28 24.37
CA ILE A 108 -6.58 -8.18 23.71
C ILE A 108 -6.67 -7.16 22.60
N VAL A 109 -5.98 -6.04 22.75
CA VAL A 109 -5.97 -4.99 21.73
C VAL A 109 -5.20 -5.47 20.51
N HIS A 110 -5.91 -5.70 19.42
CA HIS A 110 -5.33 -6.16 18.16
C HIS A 110 -6.15 -5.68 16.96
N SER A 111 -5.50 -5.33 15.85
CA SER A 111 -6.22 -4.86 14.66
C SER A 111 -5.51 -5.25 13.37
N PHE A 112 -6.30 -5.65 12.37
CA PHE A 112 -5.81 -6.00 11.04
C PHE A 112 -6.88 -5.72 9.98
N ILE A 113 -6.43 -5.46 8.75
CA ILE A 113 -7.33 -5.29 7.60
C ILE A 113 -7.33 -6.54 6.73
N ILE A 114 -8.48 -6.86 6.14
CA ILE A 114 -8.61 -7.90 5.13
C ILE A 114 -8.23 -7.32 3.75
N TYR A 115 -7.20 -7.88 3.12
CA TYR A 115 -6.80 -7.56 1.75
C TYR A 115 -6.37 -8.84 1.01
N ASN A 116 -6.95 -9.09 -0.17
CA ASN A 116 -6.71 -10.31 -0.96
C ASN A 116 -6.76 -11.60 -0.11
N GLU A 117 -7.83 -11.76 0.67
CA GLU A 117 -8.06 -12.91 1.56
C GLU A 117 -7.01 -13.10 2.68
N LYS A 118 -6.15 -12.09 2.92
CA LYS A 118 -5.13 -12.11 3.96
C LYS A 118 -5.33 -10.97 4.96
N GLY A 119 -4.98 -11.23 6.21
CA GLY A 119 -4.99 -10.26 7.29
C GLY A 119 -3.66 -9.54 7.37
N TYR A 120 -3.64 -8.22 7.14
CA TYR A 120 -2.46 -7.40 7.30
C TYR A 120 -2.55 -6.60 8.59
N GLU A 121 -1.58 -6.78 9.49
CA GLU A 121 -1.52 -6.04 10.75
C GLU A 121 -1.41 -4.54 10.49
N VAL A 122 -2.17 -3.77 11.26
CA VAL A 122 -2.11 -2.31 11.21
C VAL A 122 -1.02 -1.84 12.16
N ILE A 123 0.19 -1.62 11.64
CA ILE A 123 1.30 -1.09 12.43
C ILE A 123 1.17 0.43 12.52
N GLY A 124 1.06 0.98 13.74
CA GLY A 124 1.23 2.42 13.99
C GLY A 124 0.11 3.32 13.46
N GLY A 125 -1.10 3.21 14.04
CA GLY A 125 -2.10 4.29 13.95
C GLY A 125 -3.03 4.27 12.72
N GLY A 126 -3.39 3.10 12.17
CA GLY A 126 -4.48 3.01 11.19
C GLY A 126 -4.08 3.19 9.73
N LEU A 127 -2.82 3.50 9.42
CA LEU A 127 -2.37 3.77 8.05
C LEU A 127 -1.83 2.50 7.38
N LEU A 128 -2.63 1.92 6.47
CA LEU A 128 -2.13 0.94 5.52
C LEU A 128 -1.65 1.65 4.24
N PRO A 129 -0.35 1.61 3.91
CA PRO A 129 0.13 2.12 2.64
C PRO A 129 -0.36 1.22 1.51
N THR A 130 -1.47 1.59 0.88
CA THR A 130 -1.93 0.96 -0.35
C THR A 130 -1.14 1.52 -1.52
N ARG A 131 -0.19 0.75 -2.04
CA ARG A 131 0.53 1.11 -3.26
C ARG A 131 -0.29 0.64 -4.46
N TYR A 132 -1.05 1.55 -5.06
CA TYR A 132 -1.68 1.31 -6.35
C TYR A 132 -0.69 1.61 -7.47
N LEU A 133 -0.42 0.63 -8.33
CA LEU A 133 0.46 0.80 -9.49
C LEU A 133 -0.39 1.28 -10.67
N ASN A 134 -0.47 2.60 -10.83
CA ASN A 134 -1.20 3.25 -11.92
C ASN A 134 -0.25 3.46 -13.12
N LYS A 135 -0.63 2.97 -14.31
CA LYS A 135 0.20 3.07 -15.53
C LYS A 135 0.41 4.52 -15.95
N GLU A 136 -0.64 5.33 -15.87
CA GLU A 136 -0.60 6.77 -16.16
C GLU A 136 0.31 7.51 -15.17
N LEU A 137 0.28 7.14 -13.89
CA LEU A 137 1.17 7.70 -12.87
C LEU A 137 2.63 7.29 -13.13
N ILE A 138 2.89 6.03 -13.49
CA ILE A 138 4.24 5.60 -13.90
C ILE A 138 4.71 6.44 -15.08
N HIS A 139 3.88 6.58 -16.12
CA HIS A 139 4.21 7.38 -17.29
C HIS A 139 4.51 8.84 -16.89
N GLN A 140 3.68 9.47 -16.07
CA GLN A 140 3.93 10.81 -15.53
C GLN A 140 5.24 10.90 -14.78
N LYS A 141 5.61 9.88 -13.99
CA LYS A 141 6.87 9.85 -13.24
C LYS A 141 8.08 9.70 -14.17
N ILE A 142 7.95 8.96 -15.27
CA ILE A 142 8.98 8.86 -16.32
C ILE A 142 9.18 10.22 -17.00
N ILE A 143 8.09 10.92 -17.35
CA ILE A 143 8.18 12.27 -17.95
C ILE A 143 8.82 13.27 -16.98
N GLN A 144 8.40 13.28 -15.71
CA GLN A 144 8.99 14.14 -14.68
C GLN A 144 10.49 13.86 -14.50
N ALA A 145 10.89 12.58 -14.52
CA ALA A 145 12.30 12.19 -14.44
C ALA A 145 13.09 12.68 -15.67
N LYS A 146 12.53 12.55 -16.89
CA LYS A 146 13.13 13.08 -18.12
C LYS A 146 13.39 14.58 -18.01
N ASP A 147 12.38 15.34 -17.62
CA ASP A 147 12.47 16.81 -17.53
C ASP A 147 13.47 17.24 -16.45
N TYR A 148 13.54 16.50 -15.34
CA TYR A 148 14.59 16.69 -14.33
C TYR A 148 15.99 16.45 -14.91
N LEU A 149 16.20 15.36 -15.65
CA LEU A 149 17.50 15.07 -16.26
C LEU A 149 17.92 16.19 -17.21
N TYR A 150 17.00 16.67 -18.06
CA TYR A 150 17.27 17.80 -18.95
C TYR A 150 17.69 19.07 -18.20
N ARG A 151 17.04 19.37 -17.07
CA ARG A 151 17.42 20.51 -16.24
C ARG A 151 18.83 20.41 -15.65
N MET A 152 19.31 19.20 -15.38
CA MET A 152 20.63 18.98 -14.77
C MET A 152 21.76 18.99 -15.81
N ILE A 153 21.44 18.96 -17.11
CA ILE A 153 22.42 19.03 -18.21
C ILE A 153 22.75 20.49 -18.48
N ASP A 154 24.04 20.82 -18.45
CA ASP A 154 24.53 22.13 -18.83
C ASP A 154 24.22 22.41 -20.32
N ASN A 155 23.67 23.58 -20.60
CA ASN A 155 23.15 23.90 -21.93
C ASN A 155 24.24 24.16 -22.98
N LYS A 156 25.49 24.37 -22.55
CA LYS A 156 26.61 24.73 -23.41
C LYS A 156 27.53 23.54 -23.62
N ASP A 157 27.94 22.92 -22.52
CA ASP A 157 28.96 21.89 -22.51
C ASP A 157 28.36 20.48 -22.43
N TYR A 158 27.05 20.34 -22.18
CA TYR A 158 26.32 19.07 -22.10
C TYR A 158 26.85 18.06 -21.06
N GLY A 159 27.68 18.52 -20.12
CA GLY A 159 27.98 17.80 -18.88
C GLY A 159 26.87 17.98 -17.86
N VAL A 160 26.84 17.14 -16.83
CA VAL A 160 25.77 17.14 -15.82
C VAL A 160 26.26 17.69 -14.48
N HIS A 161 25.46 18.59 -13.90
CA HIS A 161 25.62 19.07 -12.54
C HIS A 161 25.19 17.99 -11.54
N LYS A 162 25.92 17.80 -10.44
CA LYS A 162 25.52 16.94 -9.32
C LYS A 162 24.53 17.65 -8.41
N TYR A 163 24.71 18.94 -8.17
CA TYR A 163 23.94 19.70 -7.20
C TYR A 163 23.17 20.86 -7.82
N TYR A 164 21.93 21.01 -7.36
CA TYR A 164 21.08 22.17 -7.53
C TYR A 164 20.83 22.81 -6.16
N TYR A 165 21.23 24.07 -6.01
CA TYR A 165 21.04 24.83 -4.77
C TYR A 165 19.73 25.61 -4.85
N ALA A 166 18.68 25.03 -4.29
CA ALA A 166 17.32 25.55 -4.39
C ALA A 166 17.13 26.97 -3.79
N LEU A 167 17.94 27.36 -2.79
CA LEU A 167 17.87 28.69 -2.19
C LEU A 167 18.28 29.80 -3.17
N ASP A 168 19.25 29.49 -4.03
CA ASP A 168 19.88 30.43 -4.94
C ASP A 168 19.44 30.22 -6.40
N ASP A 169 18.53 29.26 -6.63
CA ASP A 169 18.05 28.81 -7.93
C ASP A 169 19.18 28.61 -8.95
N ASN A 170 20.26 27.95 -8.53
CA ASN A 170 21.44 27.74 -9.36
C ASN A 170 21.99 26.32 -9.26
N PHE A 171 22.80 25.94 -10.23
CA PHE A 171 23.56 24.70 -10.20
C PHE A 171 24.97 24.98 -9.71
N GLU A 172 25.62 23.93 -9.20
CA GLU A 172 27.07 24.01 -9.00
C GLU A 172 27.80 24.29 -10.32
N ASN A 173 28.93 24.97 -10.27
CA ASN A 173 29.70 25.29 -11.48
C ASN A 173 30.45 24.08 -12.08
N ARG A 174 30.49 22.94 -11.37
CA ARG A 174 31.27 21.78 -11.79
C ARG A 174 30.39 20.78 -12.53
N LEU A 175 30.89 20.30 -13.67
CA LEU A 175 30.30 19.21 -14.42
C LEU A 175 30.98 17.89 -14.07
N HIS A 176 30.20 16.81 -13.98
CA HIS A 176 30.67 15.53 -13.46
C HIS A 176 30.44 14.38 -14.44
N THR A 177 31.52 13.78 -14.93
CA THR A 177 31.48 12.65 -15.89
C THR A 177 30.66 11.46 -15.37
N ILE A 178 30.73 11.12 -14.08
CA ILE A 178 29.94 10.03 -13.50
C ILE A 178 28.44 10.31 -13.63
N TYR A 179 28.01 11.54 -13.30
CA TYR A 179 26.61 11.95 -13.40
C TYR A 179 26.16 12.10 -14.84
N THR A 180 27.03 12.57 -15.73
CA THR A 180 26.76 12.60 -17.17
C THR A 180 26.54 11.17 -17.70
N SER A 181 27.38 10.20 -17.35
CA SER A 181 27.23 8.80 -17.77
C SER A 181 25.93 8.16 -17.26
N SER A 182 25.59 8.37 -15.98
CA SER A 182 24.31 7.89 -15.42
C SER A 182 23.10 8.56 -16.09
N THR A 183 23.23 9.83 -16.48
CA THR A 183 22.20 10.55 -17.22
C THR A 183 22.04 9.99 -18.62
N ILE A 184 23.14 9.75 -19.36
CA ILE A 184 23.10 9.09 -20.68
C ILE A 184 22.37 7.76 -20.60
N PHE A 185 22.75 6.88 -19.65
CA PHE A 185 22.09 5.59 -19.48
C PHE A 185 20.59 5.75 -19.25
N SER A 186 20.20 6.67 -18.38
CA SER A 186 18.79 6.92 -18.07
C SER A 186 18.03 7.45 -19.29
N LEU A 187 18.60 8.41 -20.02
CA LEU A 187 18.02 8.95 -21.25
C LEU A 187 17.86 7.85 -22.31
N LEU A 188 18.83 6.96 -22.49
CA LEU A 188 18.71 5.85 -23.44
C LEU A 188 17.58 4.88 -23.06
N LYS A 189 17.38 4.62 -21.76
CA LYS A 189 16.24 3.82 -21.29
C LYS A 189 14.89 4.50 -21.51
N ILE A 190 14.83 5.80 -21.32
CA ILE A 190 13.61 6.57 -21.58
C ILE A 190 13.35 6.66 -23.09
N TYR A 191 14.40 6.82 -23.91
CA TYR A 191 14.30 6.82 -25.38
C TYR A 191 13.74 5.50 -25.91
N ASP A 192 14.25 4.36 -25.43
CA ASP A 192 13.73 3.03 -25.79
C ASP A 192 12.23 2.89 -25.49
N TYR A 193 11.75 3.54 -24.42
CA TYR A 193 10.35 3.53 -24.03
C TYR A 193 9.47 4.54 -24.80
N ILE A 194 9.93 5.77 -25.01
CA ILE A 194 9.13 6.88 -25.57
C ILE A 194 9.33 7.06 -27.07
N ASN A 195 10.51 6.68 -27.60
CA ASN A 195 10.96 6.89 -28.98
C ASN A 195 10.89 8.37 -29.43
N ASP A 196 11.40 9.28 -28.60
CA ASP A 196 11.51 10.72 -28.88
C ASP A 196 12.96 11.10 -29.22
N ASP A 197 13.20 11.52 -30.46
CA ASP A 197 14.52 11.89 -31.00
C ASP A 197 15.23 12.99 -30.19
N THR A 198 14.48 13.84 -29.48
CA THR A 198 15.05 14.85 -28.59
C THR A 198 15.85 14.20 -27.47
N ILE A 199 15.35 13.09 -26.92
CA ILE A 199 16.03 12.31 -25.87
C ILE A 199 17.34 11.74 -26.40
N TRP A 200 17.32 11.20 -27.62
CA TRP A 200 18.52 10.73 -28.30
C TRP A 200 19.54 11.85 -28.46
N GLN A 201 19.12 13.04 -28.92
CA GLN A 201 20.03 14.16 -29.13
C GLN A 201 20.74 14.60 -27.83
N TYR A 202 20.01 14.68 -26.71
CA TYR A 202 20.62 14.98 -25.41
C TYR A 202 21.60 13.90 -24.98
N ALA A 203 21.23 12.62 -25.12
CA ALA A 203 22.11 11.50 -24.77
C ALA A 203 23.39 11.50 -25.61
N TYR A 204 23.27 11.78 -26.92
CA TYR A 204 24.39 11.89 -27.84
C TYR A 204 25.35 13.03 -27.44
N ASN A 205 24.83 14.24 -27.21
CA ASN A 205 25.67 15.38 -26.81
C ASN A 205 26.38 15.16 -25.47
N CYS A 206 25.69 14.55 -24.51
CA CYS A 206 26.31 14.14 -23.24
C CYS A 206 27.45 13.10 -23.49
N GLY A 207 27.28 12.21 -24.47
CA GLY A 207 28.30 11.27 -24.89
C GLY A 207 29.55 11.96 -25.43
N GLU A 208 29.37 12.97 -26.30
CA GLU A 208 30.47 13.80 -26.79
C GLU A 208 31.22 14.50 -25.65
N PHE A 209 30.49 15.03 -24.65
CA PHE A 209 31.11 15.56 -23.43
C PHE A 209 31.99 14.51 -22.75
N ILE A 210 31.49 13.30 -22.50
CA ILE A 210 32.28 12.21 -21.88
C ILE A 210 33.54 11.90 -22.68
N LEU A 211 33.43 11.77 -24.00
CA LEU A 211 34.57 11.47 -24.87
C LEU A 211 35.59 12.61 -24.89
N SER A 212 35.14 13.86 -24.79
CA SER A 212 36.03 15.02 -24.71
C SER A 212 36.85 15.07 -23.40
N MET A 213 36.34 14.47 -22.32
CA MET A 213 36.97 14.44 -21.01
C MET A 213 37.96 13.28 -20.81
N GLN A 214 38.12 12.40 -21.81
CA GLN A 214 39.09 11.32 -21.75
C GLN A 214 40.51 11.86 -21.90
N ASN A 215 41.44 11.36 -21.08
CA ASN A 215 42.85 11.68 -21.25
C ASN A 215 43.36 11.00 -22.52
N ARG A 216 43.88 11.78 -23.47
CA ARG A 216 44.47 11.26 -24.71
C ARG A 216 45.91 10.88 -24.44
N ASP A 217 46.09 9.75 -23.76
CA ASP A 217 47.38 9.07 -23.66
C ASP A 217 47.50 8.00 -24.77
#